data_AF-A0A451AXX5-F1
#
_entry.id   AF-A0A451AXX5-F1
#
_cell.length_a   1.000
_cell.length_b   1.000
_cell.length_c   1.000
_cell.angle_alpha   90.00
_cell.angle_beta   90.00
_cell.angle_gamma   90.00
#
_symmetry.space_group_name_H-M   'P 1'
#
loop_
_entity.id
_entity.type
_entity.pdbx_description
1 polymer ?
#
loop_
_entity_poly.entity_id
_entity_poly.type
_entity_poly.pdbx_seq_one_letter_code
_entity_poly.pdbx_strand_id
1 'polypeptide(L)'
;MNDIIHVFEFVSRAPSVPLADFSEHWIETNREWIADEPAARQCSVLTRFPQDDDAEPPAADGVLELWFESQAEYTRFQQRRASDEKYRTALAKILASPPGHRLITRDHVIFNRRPVANDDELVKLLYVIRRADGIDLEHFSRYYEHVHTLYADKVPFQRNYVQAHRAPELGEEEPEFDGVSCIWFEDRAGLDGYLASEELVLGVADCERFLDLTRFFSIAGMEHRLRWAGLSTSV
;
A
#
# COMPACT_ATOMS: atom_id res chain seq x y z
N MET A 1 22.39 -2.00 -6.00
CA MET A 1 21.16 -1.58 -5.32
C MET A 1 20.51 -2.85 -4.80
N ASN A 2 20.17 -2.91 -3.51
CA ASN A 2 19.48 -4.09 -2.97
C ASN A 2 18.09 -4.11 -3.60
N ASP A 3 17.73 -5.25 -4.20
CA ASP A 3 16.46 -5.49 -4.87
C ASP A 3 15.36 -5.70 -3.82
N ILE A 4 15.00 -4.63 -3.10
CA ILE A 4 14.01 -4.69 -2.03
C ILE A 4 12.64 -4.94 -2.64
N ILE A 5 11.99 -6.00 -2.17
CA ILE A 5 10.64 -6.36 -2.53
C ILE A 5 9.70 -5.66 -1.56
N HIS A 6 8.68 -5.01 -2.10
CA HIS A 6 7.58 -4.42 -1.34
C HIS A 6 6.32 -5.26 -1.55
N VAL A 7 5.66 -5.66 -0.47
CA VAL A 7 4.46 -6.49 -0.48
C VAL A 7 3.31 -5.74 0.16
N PHE A 8 2.20 -5.65 -0.56
CA PHE A 8 0.93 -5.16 -0.05
C PHE A 8 -0.01 -6.33 0.23
N GLU A 9 -0.69 -6.30 1.38
CA GLU A 9 -1.83 -7.16 1.68
C GLU A 9 -3.03 -6.31 2.05
N PHE A 10 -4.09 -6.42 1.25
CA PHE A 10 -5.33 -5.68 1.45
C PHE A 10 -6.33 -6.55 2.21
N VAL A 11 -6.93 -6.00 3.27
CA VAL A 11 -7.84 -6.76 4.14
C VAL A 11 -9.14 -6.01 4.37
N SER A 12 -10.24 -6.76 4.48
CA SER A 12 -11.55 -6.26 4.89
C SER A 12 -11.86 -6.72 6.31
N ARG A 13 -12.40 -5.82 7.12
CA ARG A 13 -12.81 -6.13 8.50
C ARG A 13 -14.07 -6.98 8.50
N ALA A 14 -14.25 -7.80 9.52
CA ALA A 14 -15.49 -8.53 9.71
C ALA A 14 -16.66 -7.54 9.88
N PRO A 15 -17.83 -7.76 9.24
CA PRO A 15 -18.93 -6.78 9.27
C PRO A 15 -19.41 -6.39 10.67
N SER A 16 -19.27 -7.29 11.64
CA SER A 16 -19.65 -7.07 13.04
C SER A 16 -18.61 -6.33 13.88
N VAL A 17 -17.41 -6.06 13.34
CA VAL A 17 -16.30 -5.42 14.06
C VAL A 17 -16.29 -3.93 13.69
N PRO A 18 -16.48 -3.01 14.66
CA PRO A 18 -16.36 -1.57 14.42
C PRO A 18 -14.99 -1.18 13.86
N LEU A 19 -14.93 -0.11 13.05
CA LEU A 19 -13.66 0.30 12.41
C LEU A 19 -12.56 0.65 13.43
N ALA A 20 -12.92 1.29 14.54
CA ALA A 20 -11.98 1.62 15.61
C ALA A 20 -11.36 0.37 16.24
N ASP A 21 -12.20 -0.61 16.60
CA ASP A 21 -11.78 -1.88 17.17
C ASP A 21 -10.90 -2.65 16.17
N PHE A 22 -11.30 -2.70 14.90
CA PHE A 22 -10.48 -3.29 13.84
C PHE A 22 -9.09 -2.64 13.78
N SER A 23 -9.04 -1.31 13.75
CA SER A 23 -7.79 -0.54 13.61
C SER A 23 -6.83 -0.82 14.77
N GLU A 24 -7.32 -0.78 16.01
CA GLU A 24 -6.52 -1.07 17.20
C GLU A 24 -5.94 -2.49 17.17
N HIS A 25 -6.80 -3.50 16.98
CA HIS A 25 -6.38 -4.90 16.96
C HIS A 25 -5.47 -5.23 15.75
N TRP A 26 -5.70 -4.59 14.60
CA TRP A 26 -4.88 -4.74 13.41
C TRP A 26 -3.46 -4.23 13.65
N ILE A 27 -3.32 -3.06 14.27
CA ILE A 27 -2.02 -2.49 14.65
C ILE A 27 -1.32 -3.39 15.66
N GLU A 28 -2.01 -3.78 16.75
CA GLU A 28 -1.42 -4.59 17.81
C GLU A 28 -0.97 -5.96 17.32
N THR A 29 -1.84 -6.68 16.59
CA THR A 29 -1.56 -8.02 16.07
C THR A 29 -0.33 -8.03 15.15
N ASN A 30 -0.23 -7.05 14.24
CA ASN A 30 0.92 -6.96 13.35
C ASN A 30 2.18 -6.44 14.06
N ARG A 31 2.04 -5.62 15.11
CA ARG A 31 3.16 -5.14 15.93
C ARG A 31 3.79 -6.28 16.72
N GLU A 32 2.98 -7.11 17.37
CA GLU A 32 3.45 -8.31 18.06
C GLU A 32 4.17 -9.24 17.07
N TRP A 33 3.56 -9.47 15.91
CA TRP A 33 4.12 -10.39 14.91
C TRP A 33 5.46 -9.90 14.35
N ILE A 34 5.56 -8.62 14.00
CA ILE A 34 6.77 -8.08 13.40
C ILE A 34 7.92 -7.96 14.41
N ALA A 35 7.63 -7.85 15.71
CA ALA A 35 8.68 -7.83 16.74
C ALA A 35 9.59 -9.07 16.67
N ASP A 36 9.01 -10.23 16.39
CA ASP A 36 9.70 -11.53 16.28
C ASP A 36 10.11 -11.90 14.85
N GLU A 37 9.96 -10.99 13.88
CA GLU A 37 10.30 -11.25 12.48
C GLU A 37 11.51 -10.42 12.02
N PRO A 38 12.75 -10.90 12.11
CA PRO A 38 13.93 -10.11 11.72
C PRO A 38 14.08 -9.91 10.21
N ALA A 39 13.44 -10.74 9.36
CA ALA A 39 13.63 -10.66 7.91
C ALA A 39 12.93 -9.45 7.26
N ALA A 40 11.81 -9.00 7.84
CA ALA A 40 11.11 -7.81 7.37
C ALA A 40 11.92 -6.55 7.73
N ARG A 41 12.41 -5.84 6.72
CA ARG A 41 13.22 -4.61 6.89
C ARG A 41 12.37 -3.43 7.31
N GLN A 42 11.18 -3.35 6.75
CA GLN A 42 10.16 -2.37 7.11
C GLN A 42 8.81 -3.06 7.20
N CYS A 43 7.94 -2.49 8.03
CA CYS A 43 6.57 -2.90 8.19
C CYS A 43 5.75 -1.68 8.57
N SER A 44 4.72 -1.39 7.78
CA SER A 44 3.69 -0.42 8.11
C SER A 44 2.32 -1.04 7.96
N VAL A 45 1.38 -0.53 8.73
CA VAL A 45 -0.04 -0.79 8.52
C VAL A 45 -0.76 0.52 8.24
N LEU A 46 -1.61 0.52 7.22
CA LEU A 46 -2.56 1.58 6.96
C LEU A 46 -3.89 1.20 7.63
N THR A 47 -4.45 2.11 8.42
CA THR A 47 -5.84 2.01 8.89
C THR A 47 -6.64 3.18 8.32
N ARG A 48 -7.88 2.92 7.90
CA ARG A 48 -8.80 4.01 7.50
C ARG A 48 -8.98 5.01 8.64
N PHE A 49 -9.40 6.23 8.30
CA PHE A 49 -9.71 7.21 9.30
C PHE A 49 -10.93 6.78 10.14
N PRO A 50 -10.92 6.95 11.48
CA PRO A 50 -12.03 6.52 12.33
C PRO A 50 -13.39 7.13 11.95
N GLN A 51 -13.39 8.35 11.39
CA GLN A 51 -14.60 9.03 10.93
C GLN A 51 -15.19 8.47 9.63
N ASP A 52 -14.44 7.66 8.88
CA ASP A 52 -14.87 7.07 7.60
C ASP A 52 -15.47 5.65 7.82
N ASP A 53 -16.13 5.41 8.96
CA ASP A 53 -16.86 4.15 9.22
C ASP A 53 -18.19 4.14 8.47
N ASP A 54 -18.09 3.93 7.17
CA ASP A 54 -19.20 3.98 6.21
C ASP A 54 -20.17 2.79 6.35
N ALA A 55 -21.41 2.99 5.89
CA ALA A 55 -22.42 1.93 5.82
C ALA A 55 -22.17 0.93 4.68
N GLU A 56 -21.49 1.35 3.60
CA GLU A 56 -21.07 0.48 2.51
C GLU A 56 -19.63 -0.01 2.76
N PRO A 57 -19.36 -1.31 2.59
CA PRO A 57 -18.02 -1.85 2.85
C PRO A 57 -17.01 -1.29 1.83
N PRO A 58 -15.85 -0.80 2.29
CA PRO A 58 -14.81 -0.30 1.40
C PRO A 58 -14.15 -1.44 0.62
N ALA A 59 -13.36 -1.10 -0.41
CA ALA A 59 -12.51 -2.07 -1.10
C ALA A 59 -11.48 -2.73 -0.15
N ALA A 60 -11.03 -2.00 0.87
CA ALA A 60 -10.21 -2.50 1.97
C ALA A 60 -10.44 -1.65 3.23
N ASP A 61 -10.34 -2.25 4.41
CA ASP A 61 -10.36 -1.56 5.71
C ASP A 61 -8.95 -1.32 6.27
N GLY A 62 -7.99 -2.14 5.85
CA GLY A 62 -6.59 -1.99 6.22
C GLY A 62 -5.65 -2.53 5.15
N VAL A 63 -4.40 -2.06 5.20
CA VAL A 63 -3.30 -2.56 4.36
C VAL A 63 -2.12 -2.89 5.25
N LEU A 64 -1.50 -4.05 5.03
CA LEU A 64 -0.18 -4.38 5.56
C LEU A 64 0.84 -4.20 4.44
N GLU A 65 1.86 -3.40 4.70
CA GLU A 65 2.99 -3.18 3.80
C GLU A 65 4.25 -3.75 4.44
N LEU A 66 4.98 -4.57 3.69
CA LEU A 66 6.19 -5.25 4.15
C LEU A 66 7.30 -5.14 3.12
N TRP A 67 8.52 -4.89 3.60
CA TRP A 67 9.72 -4.83 2.75
C TRP A 67 10.71 -5.93 3.10
N PHE A 68 11.20 -6.66 2.10
CA PHE A 68 12.14 -7.77 2.24
C PHE A 68 13.33 -7.62 1.28
N GLU A 69 14.49 -8.19 1.60
CA GLU A 69 15.64 -8.16 0.68
C GLU A 69 15.56 -9.25 -0.39
N SER A 70 14.68 -10.25 -0.22
CA SER A 70 14.52 -11.32 -1.21
C SER A 70 13.16 -12.03 -1.12
N GLN A 71 12.78 -12.66 -2.23
CA GLN A 71 11.56 -13.48 -2.31
C GLN A 71 11.63 -14.66 -1.34
N ALA A 72 12.83 -15.23 -1.14
CA ALA A 72 13.03 -16.35 -0.24
C ALA A 72 12.74 -15.98 1.23
N GLU A 73 13.12 -14.78 1.65
CA GLU A 73 12.77 -14.26 2.99
C GLU A 73 11.27 -14.07 3.15
N TYR A 74 10.62 -13.45 2.16
CA TYR A 74 9.16 -13.29 2.15
C TYR A 74 8.42 -14.64 2.15
N THR A 75 8.85 -15.62 1.37
CA THR A 75 8.25 -16.96 1.36
C THR A 75 8.36 -17.64 2.72
N ARG A 76 9.51 -17.54 3.41
CA ARG A 76 9.69 -18.08 4.77
C ARG A 76 8.80 -17.35 5.78
N PHE A 77 8.72 -16.04 5.69
CA PHE A 77 7.82 -15.22 6.50
C PHE A 77 6.38 -15.72 6.36
N GLN A 78 5.89 -15.88 5.13
CA GLN A 78 4.53 -16.36 4.87
C GLN A 78 4.29 -17.77 5.40
N GLN A 79 5.24 -18.68 5.24
CA GLN A 79 5.13 -20.04 5.77
C GLN A 79 5.02 -20.07 7.30
N ARG A 80 5.85 -19.26 7.99
CA ARG A 80 5.81 -19.12 9.44
C ARG A 80 4.48 -18.51 9.90
N ARG A 81 4.02 -17.48 9.20
CA ARG A 81 2.74 -16.81 9.50
C ARG A 81 1.54 -17.71 9.27
N ALA A 82 1.58 -18.54 8.24
CA ALA A 82 0.54 -19.52 7.94
C ALA A 82 0.50 -20.67 8.96
N SER A 83 1.64 -21.08 9.53
CA SER A 83 1.67 -22.13 10.55
C SER A 83 1.30 -21.63 11.95
N ASP A 84 1.48 -20.34 12.24
CA ASP A 84 1.20 -19.76 13.57
C ASP A 84 -0.30 -19.69 13.89
N GLU A 85 -0.74 -20.48 14.88
CA GLU A 85 -2.14 -20.53 15.29
C GLU A 85 -2.60 -19.30 16.06
N LYS A 86 -1.71 -18.68 16.87
CA LYS A 86 -2.04 -17.49 17.65
C LYS A 86 -2.36 -16.34 16.70
N TYR A 87 -1.48 -16.09 15.73
CA TYR A 87 -1.64 -15.04 14.74
C TYR A 87 -2.89 -15.26 13.87
N ARG A 88 -3.08 -16.47 13.34
CA ARG A 88 -4.28 -16.80 12.54
C ARG A 88 -5.57 -16.61 13.34
N THR A 89 -5.59 -17.03 14.59
CA THR A 89 -6.76 -16.87 15.47
C THR A 89 -7.03 -15.40 15.79
N ALA A 90 -6.00 -14.60 15.99
CA ALA A 90 -6.14 -13.15 16.19
C ALA A 90 -6.74 -12.48 14.95
N LEU A 91 -6.21 -12.76 13.75
CA LEU A 91 -6.75 -12.21 12.50
C LEU A 91 -8.19 -12.66 12.23
N ALA A 92 -8.52 -13.92 12.48
CA ALA A 92 -9.88 -14.45 12.25
C ALA A 92 -10.96 -13.76 13.10
N LYS A 93 -10.59 -13.10 14.20
CA LYS A 93 -11.54 -12.31 15.02
C LYS A 93 -11.91 -10.98 14.38
N ILE A 94 -11.02 -10.42 13.56
CA ILE A 94 -11.16 -9.04 13.05
C ILE A 94 -11.39 -8.97 11.54
N LEU A 95 -11.01 -10.01 10.78
CA LEU A 95 -11.12 -10.02 9.32
C LEU A 95 -12.37 -10.76 8.84
N ALA A 96 -12.96 -10.27 7.75
CA ALA A 96 -14.07 -10.95 7.07
C ALA A 96 -13.63 -12.28 6.41
N SER A 97 -12.37 -12.35 5.99
CA SER A 97 -11.73 -13.51 5.40
C SER A 97 -10.22 -13.48 5.63
N PRO A 98 -9.51 -14.61 5.55
CA PRO A 98 -8.05 -14.60 5.60
C PRO A 98 -7.43 -13.69 4.51
N PRO A 99 -6.27 -13.07 4.76
CA PRO A 99 -5.59 -12.22 3.75
C PRO A 99 -5.22 -13.04 2.51
N GLY A 100 -5.96 -12.83 1.41
CA GLY A 100 -5.82 -13.57 0.16
C GLY A 100 -5.25 -12.76 -1.00
N HIS A 101 -5.52 -11.44 -1.05
CA HIS A 101 -5.05 -10.57 -2.12
C HIS A 101 -3.73 -9.92 -1.73
N ARG A 102 -2.69 -10.20 -2.52
CA ARG A 102 -1.36 -9.66 -2.31
C ARG A 102 -0.82 -9.12 -3.61
N LEU A 103 -0.08 -8.04 -3.51
CA LEU A 103 0.69 -7.51 -4.63
C LEU A 103 2.15 -7.43 -4.22
N ILE A 104 3.00 -8.09 -4.99
CA ILE A 104 4.46 -8.06 -4.81
C ILE A 104 5.03 -7.11 -5.86
N THR A 105 5.74 -6.08 -5.40
CA THR A 105 6.18 -4.96 -6.22
C THR A 105 7.64 -4.61 -5.96
N ARG A 106 8.11 -3.70 -6.81
CA ARG A 106 9.30 -2.90 -6.58
C ARG A 106 8.95 -1.43 -6.53
N ASP A 107 9.63 -0.71 -5.66
CA ASP A 107 9.40 0.71 -5.44
C ASP A 107 10.23 1.55 -6.40
N HIS A 108 9.54 2.45 -7.09
CA HIS A 108 10.10 3.52 -7.90
C HIS A 108 9.80 4.83 -7.17
N VAL A 109 10.84 5.42 -6.56
CA VAL A 109 10.70 6.68 -5.85
C VAL A 109 10.57 7.81 -6.88
N ILE A 110 9.38 8.39 -6.98
CA ILE A 110 9.12 9.49 -7.90
C ILE A 110 9.67 10.79 -7.31
N PHE A 111 9.28 11.09 -6.07
CA PHE A 111 9.93 12.13 -5.29
C PHE A 111 9.85 11.84 -3.79
N ASN A 112 10.88 12.26 -3.08
CA ASN A 112 10.97 12.20 -1.62
C ASN A 112 11.39 13.59 -1.12
N ARG A 113 10.40 14.46 -0.85
CA ARG A 113 10.68 15.86 -0.46
C ARG A 113 11.16 15.94 0.98
N ARG A 114 10.71 15.00 1.83
CA ARG A 114 11.08 14.93 3.25
C ARG A 114 11.20 13.47 3.68
N PRO A 115 12.33 13.04 4.27
CA PRO A 115 12.46 11.71 4.85
C PRO A 115 11.30 11.39 5.79
N VAL A 116 10.85 10.14 5.77
CA VAL A 116 9.83 9.63 6.71
C VAL A 116 10.56 9.01 7.90
N ALA A 117 10.38 9.60 9.08
CA ALA A 117 10.89 9.05 10.34
C ALA A 117 9.96 7.96 10.88
N ASN A 118 10.43 7.13 11.81
CA ASN A 118 9.61 6.06 12.36
C ASN A 118 8.39 6.59 13.13
N ASP A 119 8.54 7.73 13.80
CA ASP A 119 7.58 8.38 14.68
C ASP A 119 6.74 9.50 14.02
N ASP A 120 6.90 9.76 12.72
CA ASP A 120 6.02 10.69 12.00
C ASP A 120 4.55 10.26 12.08
N GLU A 121 3.60 11.19 12.16
CA GLU A 121 2.18 10.87 12.02
C GLU A 121 1.74 11.31 10.63
N LEU A 122 1.75 10.39 9.67
CA LEU A 122 1.46 10.71 8.26
C LEU A 122 0.14 10.13 7.82
N VAL A 123 -0.58 10.94 7.05
CA VAL A 123 -1.67 10.47 6.21
C VAL A 123 -1.09 9.84 4.96
N LYS A 124 -1.62 8.69 4.57
CA LYS A 124 -1.24 8.00 3.34
C LYS A 124 -2.44 7.68 2.50
N LEU A 125 -2.29 7.86 1.19
CA LEU A 125 -3.24 7.47 0.16
C LEU A 125 -2.58 6.43 -0.73
N LEU A 126 -3.28 5.32 -0.94
CA LEU A 126 -2.92 4.29 -1.89
C LEU A 126 -3.94 4.31 -3.03
N TYR A 127 -3.49 4.45 -4.28
CA TYR A 127 -4.28 4.06 -5.45
C TYR A 127 -3.79 2.70 -5.94
N VAL A 128 -4.67 1.71 -5.97
CA VAL A 128 -4.35 0.34 -6.41
C VAL A 128 -4.89 0.17 -7.81
N ILE A 129 -4.01 -0.17 -8.75
CA ILE A 129 -4.26 0.06 -10.17
C ILE A 129 -4.03 -1.19 -11.00
N ARG A 130 -4.89 -1.37 -12.01
CA ARG A 130 -4.80 -2.42 -13.03
C ARG A 130 -4.56 -1.78 -14.39
N ARG A 131 -3.66 -2.34 -15.19
CA ARG A 131 -3.44 -1.89 -16.57
C ARG A 131 -4.67 -2.15 -17.44
N ALA A 132 -4.92 -1.28 -18.42
CA ALA A 132 -6.01 -1.45 -19.37
C ALA A 132 -5.81 -2.70 -20.25
N ASP A 133 -6.92 -3.27 -20.73
CA ASP A 133 -6.89 -4.43 -21.62
C ASP A 133 -6.12 -4.10 -22.92
N GLY A 134 -5.29 -5.04 -23.37
CA GLY A 134 -4.44 -4.86 -24.56
C GLY A 134 -3.13 -4.12 -24.30
N ILE A 135 -2.89 -3.62 -23.08
CA ILE A 135 -1.59 -3.08 -22.66
C ILE A 135 -0.80 -4.16 -21.92
N ASP A 136 0.40 -4.46 -22.39
CA ASP A 136 1.31 -5.35 -21.69
C ASP A 136 1.94 -4.68 -20.46
N LEU A 137 2.47 -5.49 -19.54
CA LEU A 137 2.99 -5.01 -18.27
C LEU A 137 4.20 -4.07 -18.44
N GLU A 138 5.06 -4.32 -19.43
CA GLU A 138 6.25 -3.48 -19.67
C GLU A 138 5.83 -2.09 -20.14
N HIS A 139 4.91 -2.02 -21.10
CA HIS A 139 4.35 -0.77 -21.59
C HIS A 139 3.65 -0.01 -20.47
N PHE A 140 2.81 -0.69 -19.68
CA PHE A 140 2.15 -0.12 -18.52
C PHE A 140 3.17 0.51 -17.55
N SER A 141 4.17 -0.25 -17.12
CA SER A 141 5.17 0.23 -16.16
C SER A 141 5.95 1.43 -16.70
N ARG A 142 6.36 1.40 -17.97
CA ARG A 142 7.05 2.54 -18.60
C ARG A 142 6.18 3.78 -18.71
N TYR A 143 4.91 3.63 -19.07
CA TYR A 143 3.98 4.75 -19.17
C TYR A 143 3.71 5.36 -17.79
N TYR A 144 3.46 4.51 -16.80
CA TYR A 144 3.20 4.91 -15.42
C TYR A 144 4.39 5.67 -14.82
N GLU A 145 5.61 5.17 -15.00
CA GLU A 145 6.83 5.78 -14.45
C GLU A 145 7.23 7.08 -15.16
N HIS A 146 7.18 7.12 -16.49
CA HIS A 146 7.78 8.22 -17.26
C HIS A 146 6.79 9.22 -17.84
N VAL A 147 5.54 8.84 -18.06
CA VAL A 147 4.52 9.71 -18.67
C VAL A 147 3.53 10.18 -17.63
N HIS A 148 2.91 9.26 -16.89
CA HIS A 148 1.90 9.60 -15.88
C HIS A 148 2.50 10.45 -14.75
N THR A 149 3.74 10.17 -14.34
CA THR A 149 4.50 10.97 -13.36
C THR A 149 4.60 12.46 -13.70
N LEU A 150 4.53 12.85 -14.98
CA LEU A 150 4.58 14.26 -15.39
C LEU A 150 3.39 15.09 -14.88
N TYR A 151 2.28 14.42 -14.55
CA TYR A 151 1.13 15.04 -13.90
C TYR A 151 1.32 15.10 -12.38
N ALA A 152 1.92 14.07 -11.78
CA ALA A 152 2.10 13.97 -10.33
C ALA A 152 2.96 15.09 -9.74
N ASP A 153 4.06 15.47 -10.39
CA ASP A 153 4.98 16.49 -9.85
C ASP A 153 4.32 17.88 -9.66
N LYS A 154 3.24 18.14 -10.38
CA LYS A 154 2.51 19.42 -10.33
C LYS A 154 1.46 19.48 -9.22
N VAL A 155 1.07 18.33 -8.66
CA VAL A 155 -0.04 18.29 -7.70
C VAL A 155 0.44 18.77 -6.32
N PRO A 156 -0.29 19.71 -5.67
CA PRO A 156 0.13 20.26 -4.39
C PRO A 156 -0.03 19.25 -3.23
N PHE A 157 0.49 19.65 -2.06
CA PHE A 157 0.33 18.98 -0.74
C PHE A 157 1.01 17.64 -0.54
N GLN A 158 1.36 16.91 -1.61
CA GLN A 158 2.08 15.64 -1.49
C GLN A 158 3.43 15.86 -0.79
N ARG A 159 3.65 15.15 0.32
CA ARG A 159 4.94 15.09 1.01
C ARG A 159 5.89 14.22 0.18
N ASN A 160 5.50 12.97 -0.10
CA ASN A 160 6.29 12.00 -0.84
C ASN A 160 5.40 11.20 -1.79
N TYR A 161 6.00 10.67 -2.87
CA TYR A 161 5.32 9.81 -3.82
C TYR A 161 6.24 8.68 -4.29
N VAL A 162 5.75 7.45 -4.14
CA VAL A 162 6.38 6.21 -4.62
C VAL A 162 5.38 5.47 -5.50
N GLN A 163 5.85 4.96 -6.64
CA GLN A 163 5.12 4.00 -7.45
C GLN A 163 5.64 2.61 -7.15
N ALA A 164 4.78 1.73 -6.67
CA ALA A 164 5.07 0.32 -6.50
C ALA A 164 4.60 -0.43 -7.75
N HIS A 165 5.53 -0.91 -8.56
CA HIS A 165 5.23 -1.65 -9.80
C HIS A 165 5.28 -3.14 -9.53
N ARG A 166 4.29 -3.89 -10.02
CA ARG A 166 4.32 -5.35 -9.95
C ARG A 166 5.64 -5.90 -10.48
N ALA A 167 6.22 -6.82 -9.72
CA ALA A 167 7.38 -7.60 -10.13
C ALA A 167 6.90 -8.93 -10.77
N PRO A 168 6.87 -9.06 -12.11
CA PRO A 168 6.27 -10.22 -12.78
C PRO A 168 6.98 -11.55 -12.50
N GLU A 169 8.26 -11.51 -12.12
CA GLU A 169 9.03 -12.68 -11.72
C GLU A 169 8.77 -13.13 -10.28
N LEU A 170 8.05 -12.32 -9.50
CA LEU A 170 7.73 -12.56 -8.10
C LEU A 170 6.25 -12.91 -7.95
N GLY A 171 5.97 -14.21 -7.81
CA GLY A 171 4.61 -14.75 -7.67
C GLY A 171 4.36 -15.93 -8.59
N GLU A 172 3.34 -16.74 -8.28
CA GLU A 172 3.00 -17.94 -9.04
C GLU A 172 1.84 -17.70 -10.04
N GLU A 173 1.02 -16.67 -9.82
CA GLU A 173 -0.17 -16.34 -10.62
C GLU A 173 -0.21 -14.85 -11.00
N GLU A 174 -0.97 -14.52 -12.05
CA GLU A 174 -1.23 -13.12 -12.45
C GLU A 174 -2.10 -12.45 -11.36
N PRO A 175 -1.60 -11.44 -10.64
CA PRO A 175 -2.36 -10.74 -9.61
C PRO A 175 -3.46 -9.89 -10.25
N GLU A 176 -4.43 -9.53 -9.43
CA GLU A 176 -5.57 -8.70 -9.83
C GLU A 176 -5.18 -7.28 -10.26
N PHE A 177 -4.06 -6.77 -9.70
CA PHE A 177 -3.56 -5.41 -9.90
C PHE A 177 -2.10 -5.43 -10.34
N ASP A 178 -1.65 -4.34 -10.98
CA ASP A 178 -0.31 -4.20 -11.55
C ASP A 178 0.56 -3.16 -10.85
N GLY A 179 -0.02 -2.37 -9.93
CA GLY A 179 0.76 -1.43 -9.14
C GLY A 179 -0.01 -0.72 -8.05
N VAL A 180 0.71 0.07 -7.26
CA VAL A 180 0.15 0.96 -6.24
C VAL A 180 0.85 2.32 -6.32
N SER A 181 0.09 3.41 -6.35
CA SER A 181 0.63 4.75 -6.04
C SER A 181 0.58 4.96 -4.54
N CYS A 182 1.72 5.14 -3.90
CA CYS A 182 1.85 5.41 -2.47
C CYS A 182 2.17 6.88 -2.26
N ILE A 183 1.22 7.64 -1.72
CA ILE A 183 1.35 9.10 -1.54
C ILE A 183 1.20 9.44 -0.07
N TRP A 184 2.15 10.19 0.46
CA TRP A 184 2.12 10.67 1.85
C TRP A 184 1.76 12.14 1.92
N PHE A 185 1.06 12.53 2.97
CA PHE A 185 0.68 13.89 3.31
C PHE A 185 1.03 14.17 4.77
N GLU A 186 1.24 15.45 5.09
CA GLU A 186 1.50 15.87 6.47
C GLU A 186 0.29 15.65 7.38
N ASP A 187 -0.92 15.85 6.85
CA ASP A 187 -2.17 15.71 7.60
C ASP A 187 -3.37 15.49 6.67
N ARG A 188 -4.56 15.35 7.27
CA ARG A 188 -5.83 15.18 6.54
C ARG A 188 -6.16 16.39 5.67
N ALA A 189 -5.82 17.61 6.11
CA ALA A 189 -6.09 18.81 5.32
C ALA A 189 -5.25 18.83 4.03
N GLY A 190 -4.02 18.33 4.06
CA GLY A 190 -3.19 18.11 2.89
C GLY A 190 -3.78 17.11 1.90
N LEU A 191 -4.34 15.99 2.40
CA LEU A 191 -5.06 15.03 1.56
C LEU A 191 -6.32 15.66 0.95
N ASP A 192 -7.14 16.35 1.73
CA ASP A 192 -8.36 16.98 1.24
C ASP A 192 -8.05 18.06 0.19
N GLY A 193 -7.00 18.86 0.42
CA GLY A 193 -6.51 19.84 -0.55
C GLY A 193 -5.97 19.21 -1.83
N TYR A 194 -5.29 18.07 -1.74
CA TYR A 194 -4.85 17.30 -2.90
C TYR A 194 -6.04 16.82 -3.74
N LEU A 195 -7.05 16.22 -3.10
CA LEU A 195 -8.24 15.70 -3.78
C LEU A 195 -9.08 16.81 -4.42
N ALA A 196 -9.04 18.03 -3.88
CA ALA A 196 -9.75 19.19 -4.41
C ALA A 196 -8.96 19.99 -5.47
N SER A 197 -7.71 19.63 -5.74
CA SER A 197 -6.84 20.42 -6.65
C SER A 197 -7.22 20.27 -8.13
N GLU A 198 -7.09 21.36 -8.88
CA GLU A 198 -7.33 21.34 -10.34
C GLU A 198 -6.24 20.54 -11.07
N GLU A 199 -5.02 20.52 -10.53
CA GLU A 199 -3.88 19.79 -11.08
C GLU A 199 -4.11 18.27 -11.09
N LEU A 200 -4.80 17.73 -10.07
CA LEU A 200 -5.15 16.31 -9.99
C LEU A 200 -6.04 15.87 -11.16
N VAL A 201 -6.94 16.74 -11.63
CA VAL A 201 -7.89 16.43 -12.72
C VAL A 201 -7.17 15.98 -13.99
N LEU A 202 -6.02 16.59 -14.30
CA LEU A 202 -5.23 16.21 -15.47
C LEU A 202 -4.60 14.82 -15.33
N GLY A 203 -4.13 14.48 -14.12
CA GLY A 203 -3.62 13.14 -13.82
C GLY A 203 -4.73 12.09 -13.91
N VAL A 204 -5.90 12.37 -13.34
CA VAL A 204 -7.07 11.48 -13.40
C VAL A 204 -7.52 11.26 -14.86
N ALA A 205 -7.56 12.31 -15.68
CA ALA A 205 -7.90 12.18 -17.09
C ALA A 205 -6.87 11.35 -17.89
N ASP A 206 -5.60 11.39 -17.51
CA ASP A 206 -4.56 10.56 -18.15
C ASP A 206 -4.71 9.07 -17.82
N CYS A 207 -5.31 8.71 -16.69
CA CYS A 207 -5.55 7.33 -16.29
C CYS A 207 -6.33 6.52 -17.34
N GLU A 208 -7.29 7.12 -18.05
CA GLU A 208 -8.07 6.45 -19.11
C GLU A 208 -7.21 5.87 -20.25
N ARG A 209 -5.98 6.36 -20.41
CA ARG A 209 -5.08 5.91 -21.47
C ARG A 209 -4.38 4.59 -21.17
N PHE A 210 -4.24 4.24 -19.89
CA PHE A 210 -3.40 3.10 -19.50
C PHE A 210 -3.95 2.23 -18.36
N LEU A 211 -4.99 2.69 -17.65
CA LEU A 211 -5.63 1.96 -16.56
C LEU A 211 -6.98 1.38 -16.96
N ASP A 212 -7.28 0.21 -16.40
CA ASP A 212 -8.65 -0.28 -16.31
C ASP A 212 -9.34 0.37 -15.10
N LEU A 213 -10.15 1.40 -15.36
CA LEU A 213 -10.84 2.14 -14.31
C LEU A 213 -11.96 1.35 -13.61
N THR A 214 -12.34 0.17 -14.12
CA THR A 214 -13.28 -0.73 -13.44
C THR A 214 -12.58 -1.62 -12.40
N ARG A 215 -11.25 -1.76 -12.51
CA ARG A 215 -10.37 -2.47 -11.57
C ARG A 215 -9.37 -1.49 -10.98
N PHE A 216 -9.93 -0.52 -10.27
CA PHE A 216 -9.20 0.57 -9.63
C PHE A 216 -9.89 0.88 -8.31
N PHE A 217 -9.12 1.05 -7.23
CA PHE A 217 -9.65 1.58 -5.98
C PHE A 217 -8.62 2.41 -5.23
N SER A 218 -9.09 3.19 -4.26
CA SER A 218 -8.25 3.94 -3.35
C SER A 218 -8.54 3.62 -1.90
N ILE A 219 -7.51 3.68 -1.06
CA ILE A 219 -7.66 3.69 0.39
C ILE A 219 -6.78 4.78 0.98
N ALA A 220 -7.36 5.59 1.86
CA ALA A 220 -6.66 6.64 2.58
C ALA A 220 -6.81 6.45 4.09
N GLY A 221 -5.81 6.87 4.84
CA GLY A 221 -5.83 6.71 6.28
C GLY A 221 -4.52 7.09 6.96
N MET A 222 -4.38 6.63 8.20
CA MET A 222 -3.18 6.82 9.00
C MET A 222 -2.19 5.68 8.74
N GLU A 223 -0.96 6.02 8.39
CA GLU A 223 0.13 5.06 8.31
C GLU A 223 0.77 4.87 9.70
N HIS A 224 0.77 3.65 10.18
CA HIS A 224 1.43 3.24 11.42
C HIS A 224 2.66 2.42 11.08
N ARG A 225 3.85 3.01 11.22
CA ARG A 225 5.11 2.30 11.00
C ARG A 225 5.45 1.47 12.24
N LEU A 226 5.35 0.15 12.07
CA LEU A 226 5.60 -0.83 13.13
C LEU A 226 7.08 -1.19 13.20
N ARG A 227 7.77 -1.10 12.05
CA ARG A 227 9.22 -1.16 11.92
C ARG A 227 9.66 -0.29 10.75
N TRP A 228 10.63 0.58 10.99
CA TRP A 228 11.18 1.46 9.95
C TRP A 228 12.70 1.58 10.08
N ALA A 229 13.43 0.71 9.39
CA ALA A 229 14.82 0.95 9.07
C ALA A 229 14.82 1.74 7.76
N GLY A 230 14.88 3.08 7.82
CA GLY A 230 14.61 3.98 6.69
C GLY A 230 15.16 3.50 5.34
N LEU A 231 14.41 3.74 4.26
CA LEU A 231 14.81 3.35 2.90
C LEU A 231 16.17 3.99 2.62
N SER A 232 17.18 3.16 2.29
CA SER A 232 18.50 3.67 1.90
C SER A 232 18.31 4.57 0.69
N THR A 233 18.49 5.87 0.89
CA THR A 233 18.46 6.89 -0.16
C THR A 233 19.74 6.76 -0.97
N SER A 234 19.75 5.81 -1.91
CA SER A 234 20.73 5.85 -2.98
C SER A 234 20.26 6.94 -3.96
N VAL A 235 20.84 8.12 -3.79
CA VAL A 235 20.79 9.24 -4.74
C VAL A 235 21.44 8.83 -6.06
#